data_AF-A0A380BEJ0-F1
#
_entry.id   AF-A0A380BEJ0-F1
#
_cell.length_a   1.000
_cell.length_b   1.000
_cell.length_c   1.000
_cell.angle_alpha   90.00
_cell.angle_beta   90.00
_cell.angle_gamma   90.00
#
_symmetry.space_group_name_H-M   'P 1'
#
loop_
_entity.id
_entity.type
_entity.pdbx_description
1 polymer ?
#
loop_
_entity_poly.entity_id
_entity_poly.type
_entity_poly.pdbx_seq_one_letter_code
_entity_poly.pdbx_strand_id
1 'polypeptide(L)' 'MRQNLMDEIEQLRVAMIITANQKGFSSRETIDLSRKLDILLNELESDKDSLR' A
#
# COMPACT_ATOMS: atom_id res chain seq x y z
N MET A 1 -2.54 13.60 -10.22
CA MET A 1 -1.78 13.30 -8.98
C MET A 1 -2.53 12.31 -8.11
N ARG A 2 -3.77 12.61 -7.66
CA ARG A 2 -4.58 11.69 -6.84
C ARG A 2 -4.89 10.33 -7.48
N GLN A 3 -5.15 10.31 -8.80
CA GLN A 3 -5.39 9.05 -9.53
C GLN A 3 -4.14 8.14 -9.48
N ASN A 4 -2.95 8.71 -9.73
CA ASN A 4 -1.70 7.96 -9.71
C ASN A 4 -1.41 7.34 -8.34
N LEU A 5 -1.68 8.06 -7.24
CA LEU A 5 -1.50 7.54 -5.88
C LEU A 5 -2.46 6.37 -5.59
N MET A 6 -3.72 6.47 -6.03
CA MET A 6 -4.70 5.38 -5.91
C MET A 6 -4.29 4.15 -6.72
N ASP A 7 -3.75 4.37 -7.93
CA ASP A 7 -3.27 3.28 -8.78
C ASP A 7 -2.06 2.57 -8.15
N GLU A 8 -1.15 3.31 -7.52
CA GLU A 8 0.02 2.75 -6.82
C GLU A 8 -0.39 1.95 -5.57
N ILE A 9 -1.34 2.46 -4.79
CA ILE A 9 -1.95 1.74 -3.66
C ILE A 9 -2.59 0.42 -4.12
N GLU A 10 -3.34 0.43 -5.23
CA GLU A 10 -3.96 -0.77 -5.80
C GLU A 10 -2.92 -1.80 -6.21
N GLN A 11 -1.90 -1.39 -6.98
CA GLN A 11 -0.83 -2.27 -7.44
C GLN A 11 -0.08 -2.90 -6.27
N LEU A 12 0.22 -2.11 -5.25
CA LEU A 12 0.96 -2.57 -4.09
C LEU A 12 0.11 -3.50 -3.21
N ARG A 13 -1.20 -3.24 -3.08
CA ARG A 13 -2.14 -4.16 -2.40
C ARG A 13 -2.18 -5.51 -3.10
N VAL A 14 -2.30 -5.53 -4.42
CA VAL A 14 -2.30 -6.77 -5.21
C VAL A 14 -1.00 -7.53 -5.02
N ALA A 15 0.15 -6.85 -5.11
CA ALA A 15 1.46 -7.47 -4.88
C ALA A 15 1.58 -8.07 -3.47
N MET A 16 1.13 -7.36 -2.44
CA MET A 16 1.14 -7.85 -1.05
C MET A 16 0.29 -9.12 -0.89
N ILE A 17 -0.91 -9.15 -1.46
CA ILE A 17 -1.81 -10.33 -1.40
C ILE A 17 -1.18 -11.53 -2.11
N ILE A 18 -0.62 -11.33 -3.30
CA ILE A 18 0.05 -12.40 -4.05
C ILE A 18 1.24 -12.95 -3.24
N THR A 19 2.10 -12.07 -2.72
CA THR A 19 3.26 -12.47 -1.91
C THR A 19 2.85 -13.17 -0.61
N ALA A 20 1.80 -12.68 0.06
CA ALA A 20 1.26 -13.31 1.26
C ALA A 20 0.76 -14.74 0.98
N ASN A 21 0.06 -14.95 -0.14
CA ASN A 21 -0.43 -16.27 -0.55
C ASN A 21 0.72 -17.22 -0.94
N GLN A 22 1.82 -16.69 -1.48
CA GLN A 22 2.97 -17.51 -1.92
C GLN A 22 3.98 -17.81 -0.80
N LYS A 23 4.26 -16.83 0.06
CA LYS A 23 5.37 -16.84 1.04
C LYS A 23 4.91 -16.75 2.49
N GLY A 24 3.62 -16.49 2.72
CA GLY A 24 3.03 -16.29 4.04
C GLY A 24 2.99 -14.82 4.46
N PHE A 25 2.05 -14.50 5.35
CA PHE A 25 1.86 -13.14 5.89
C PHE A 25 3.03 -12.65 6.75
N SER A 26 3.75 -13.58 7.39
CA SER A 26 4.93 -13.29 8.21
C SER A 26 6.24 -13.28 7.40
N SER A 27 6.17 -13.49 6.08
CA SER A 27 7.37 -13.37 5.24
C SER A 27 7.88 -11.94 5.28
N ARG A 28 9.21 -11.77 5.32
CA ARG A 28 9.83 -10.44 5.32
C ARG A 28 9.35 -9.58 4.14
N GLU A 29 9.14 -10.21 2.99
CA GLU A 29 8.70 -9.55 1.77
C GLU A 29 7.25 -9.06 1.87
N THR A 30 6.36 -9.86 2.47
CA THR A 30 4.98 -9.43 2.74
C THR A 30 4.95 -8.26 3.72
N ILE A 31 5.79 -8.30 4.77
CA ILE A 31 5.91 -7.22 5.77
C ILE A 31 6.47 -5.94 5.13
N ASP A 32 7.45 -6.05 4.24
CA ASP A 32 8.01 -4.87 3.57
C ASP A 32 7.01 -4.26 2.59
N LEU A 33 6.19 -5.08 1.92
CA LEU A 33 5.06 -4.60 1.09
C LEU A 33 3.97 -3.93 1.94
N SER A 34 3.62 -4.50 3.10
CA SER A 34 2.59 -3.91 3.97
C SER A 34 3.02 -2.55 4.53
N ARG A 35 4.30 -2.40 4.91
CA ARG A 35 4.85 -1.11 5.37
C ARG A 35 4.79 -0.04 4.29
N LYS A 36 5.12 -0.39 3.05
CA LYS A 36 5.02 0.53 1.91
C LYS A 36 3.57 0.92 1.64
N LEU A 37 2.63 -0.02 1.77
CA LEU A 37 1.20 0.25 1.59
C LEU A 37 0.68 1.22 2.65
N ASP A 38 1.07 1.04 3.92
CA ASP A 38 0.71 1.95 5.01
C ASP A 38 1.22 3.37 4.76
N ILE A 39 2.44 3.54 4.24
CA ILE A 39 2.99 4.86 3.90
C ILE A 39 2.10 5.57 2.86
N LEU A 40 1.77 4.90 1.75
CA LEU A 40 0.94 5.49 0.69
C LEU A 40 -0.48 5.79 1.16
N LEU A 41 -1.05 4.95 2.04
CA LEU A 41 -2.36 5.21 2.64
C LEU A 41 -2.33 6.46 3.53
N ASN A 42 -1.27 6.64 4.33
CA ASN A 42 -1.08 7.82 5.16
C ASN A 42 -0.89 9.10 4.31
N GLU A 43 -0.17 9.01 3.19
CA GLU A 43 -0.04 10.12 2.25
C GLU A 43 -1.41 10.50 1.65
N LEU A 44 -2.20 9.51 1.25
CA LEU A 44 -3.55 9.74 0.73
C LEU A 44 -4.48 10.39 1.77
N GLU A 45 -4.36 9.99 3.03
CA GLU A 45 -5.12 10.56 4.15
C GLU A 45 -4.69 12.01 4.45
N SER A 46 -3.39 12.26 4.48
CA SER A 46 -2.83 13.62 4.67
C SER A 46 -3.27 14.58 3.55
N ASP A 47 -3.33 14.08 2.31
CA ASP A 47 -3.86 14.81 1.16
C ASP A 47 -5.38 15.08 1.27
N LYS A 48 -6.14 14.26 1.99
CA LYS A 48 -7.58 14.50 2.26
C LYS A 48 -7.78 15.55 3.33
N ASP A 49 -6.95 15.56 4.37
CA ASP A 49 -7.05 16.52 5.48
C ASP A 49 -6.60 17.93 5.06
N SER A 50 -5.67 18.04 4.10
CA SER A 50 -5.24 19.33 3.54
C SER A 50 -6.31 20.06 2.69
N LEU A 51 -7.45 19.41 2.43
CA LEU A 51 -8.57 19.94 1.64
C LEU A 51 -9.84 20.19 2.48
N ARG A 52 -9.78 19.98 3.81
CA ARG A 52 -10.85 20.29 4.77
C ARG A 52 -10.59 21.61 5.47
#